data_AF-A0A2T2VKI1-F1
#
_entry.id   AF-A0A2T2VKI1-F1
#
_cell.length_a   1.000
_cell.length_b   1.000
_cell.length_c   1.000
_cell.angle_alpha   90.00
_cell.angle_beta   90.00
_cell.angle_gamma   90.00
#
_symmetry.space_group_name_H-M   'P 1'
#
loop_
_entity.id
_entity.type
_entity.pdbx_description
1 polymer ?
#
loop_
_entity_poly.entity_id
_entity_poly.type
_entity_poly.pdbx_seq_one_letter_code
_entity_poly.pdbx_strand_id
1 'polypeptide(L)' 'MTFEEKKETVEELKNKFREHNFFYILDSSELSVAEVNKLRSMCYEKGIHFQVAKNTLVQKAFNSFDD' A
#
# COMPACT_ATOMS: atom_id res chain seq x y z
N MET A 1 12.05 9.11 -6.37
CA MET A 1 11.84 9.24 -4.92
C MET A 1 12.69 10.36 -4.35
N THR A 2 12.32 11.60 -4.69
CA THR A 2 12.73 12.80 -3.97
C THR A 2 12.10 12.81 -2.57
N PHE A 3 12.54 13.73 -1.70
CA PHE A 3 12.04 13.80 -0.33
C PHE A 3 10.54 14.17 -0.28
N GLU A 4 10.09 15.03 -1.20
CA GLU A 4 8.69 15.44 -1.33
C GLU A 4 7.78 14.29 -1.75
N GLU A 5 8.15 13.52 -2.78
CA GLU A 5 7.39 12.34 -3.23
C GLU A 5 7.17 11.33 -2.09
N LYS A 6 8.16 11.17 -1.20
CA LYS A 6 8.05 10.27 -0.04
C LYS A 6 7.09 10.79 1.02
N LYS A 7 7.01 12.11 1.22
CA LYS A 7 6.04 12.72 2.14
C LYS A 7 4.62 12.58 1.60
N GLU A 8 4.43 12.91 0.33
CA GLU A 8 3.15 12.79 -0.35
C GLU A 8 2.62 11.34 -0.31
N THR A 9 3.48 10.36 -0.61
CA THR A 9 3.12 8.93 -0.51
C THR A 9 2.71 8.54 0.91
N VAL A 10 3.36 9.06 1.94
CA VAL A 10 3.03 8.76 3.35
C VAL A 10 1.67 9.37 3.72
N GLU A 11 1.37 10.57 3.25
CA GLU A 11 0.11 11.26 3.49
C GLU A 11 -1.06 10.59 2.75
N GLU A 12 -0.85 10.19 1.50
CA GLU A 12 -1.81 9.37 0.75
C GLU A 12 -2.09 8.03 1.43
N LEU A 13 -1.05 7.34 1.89
CA LEU A 13 -1.20 6.09 2.63
C LEU A 13 -1.99 6.31 3.92
N LYS A 14 -1.68 7.39 4.67
CA LYS A 14 -2.41 7.75 5.90
C LYS A 14 -3.90 7.98 5.62
N ASN A 15 -4.24 8.68 4.53
CA ASN A 15 -5.62 8.90 4.15
C ASN A 15 -6.33 7.58 3.78
N LYS A 16 -5.69 6.72 2.97
CA LYS A 16 -6.26 5.40 2.62
C LYS A 16 -6.45 4.49 3.84
N PHE A 17 -5.52 4.52 4.80
CA PHE A 17 -5.65 3.76 6.04
C PHE A 17 -6.75 4.30 6.97
N ARG A 18 -7.07 5.61 6.91
CA ARG A 18 -8.23 6.19 7.62
C ARG A 18 -9.56 5.85 6.95
N GLU A 19 -9.60 5.87 5.62
CA GLU A 19 -10.83 5.62 4.85
C GLU A 19 -11.22 4.13 4.81
N HIS A 20 -10.25 3.22 4.92
CA HIS A 20 -10.49 1.78 4.85
C HIS A 20 -10.27 1.09 6.20
N ASN A 21 -11.35 0.59 6.79
CA ASN A 21 -11.32 -0.14 8.08
C ASN A 21 -10.60 -1.49 8.04
N PHE A 22 -10.46 -2.10 6.86
CA PHE A 22 -9.84 -3.41 6.69
C PHE A 22 -8.77 -3.35 5.60
N PHE A 23 -7.53 -3.57 5.99
CA PHE A 23 -6.40 -3.71 5.07
C PHE A 23 -5.64 -5.00 5.37
N TYR A 24 -5.06 -5.59 4.34
CA TYR A 24 -4.26 -6.80 4.43
C TYR A 24 -2.83 -6.47 4.03
N ILE A 25 -1.87 -6.83 4.87
CA ILE A 25 -0.45 -6.79 4.54
C ILE A 25 -0.06 -8.22 4.19
N LEU A 26 0.40 -8.41 2.96
CA LEU A 26 0.79 -9.70 2.42
C LEU A 26 2.22 -9.57 1.89
N ASP A 27 2.98 -10.66 1.98
CA ASP A 27 4.27 -10.76 1.30
C ASP A 27 4.06 -11.28 -0.12
N SER A 28 4.57 -10.55 -1.10
CA SER A 28 4.54 -10.95 -2.51
C SER A 28 5.91 -11.35 -3.03
N SER A 29 6.91 -11.55 -2.16
CA SER A 29 8.29 -11.88 -2.56
C SER A 29 8.43 -13.21 -3.30
N GLU A 30 7.55 -14.18 -3.06
CA GLU A 30 7.57 -15.50 -3.73
C GLU A 30 6.69 -15.56 -4.98
N LEU A 31 5.92 -14.50 -5.29
CA LEU A 31 5.01 -14.49 -6.43
C LEU A 31 5.71 -14.02 -7.70
N SER A 32 5.44 -14.70 -8.81
CA SER A 32 5.90 -14.26 -10.13
C SER A 32 5.14 -13.01 -10.61
N VAL A 33 5.74 -12.25 -11.53
CA VAL A 33 5.11 -11.07 -12.14
C VAL A 33 3.75 -11.41 -12.77
N ALA A 34 3.62 -12.60 -13.36
CA ALA A 34 2.36 -13.06 -13.97
C ALA A 34 1.26 -13.26 -12.91
N GLU A 35 1.61 -13.83 -11.76
CA GLU A 35 0.67 -14.06 -10.66
C GLU A 35 0.25 -12.76 -9.98
N VAL A 36 1.21 -11.84 -9.75
CA VAL A 36 0.91 -10.51 -9.19
C VAL A 36 0.00 -9.73 -10.11
N ASN A 37 0.23 -9.76 -11.43
CA ASN A 37 -0.64 -9.10 -12.40
C ASN A 37 -2.05 -9.69 -12.40
N LYS A 38 -2.18 -11.02 -12.34
CA LYS A 38 -3.49 -11.68 -12.22
C LYS A 38 -4.22 -11.27 -10.94
N LEU A 39 -3.51 -11.23 -9.81
CA LEU A 39 -4.06 -10.77 -8.53
C LEU A 39 -4.53 -9.32 -8.61
N ARG A 40 -3.73 -8.44 -9.20
CA ARG A 40 -4.06 -7.02 -9.38
C ARG A 40 -5.33 -6.84 -10.20
N SER A 41 -5.49 -7.60 -11.29
CA SER A 41 -6.72 -7.58 -12.10
C SER A 41 -7.94 -8.06 -11.32
N MET A 42 -7.82 -9.17 -10.56
CA MET A 42 -8.91 -9.67 -9.72
C MET A 42 -9.30 -8.67 -8.61
N CYS A 43 -8.32 -7.99 -8.01
CA CYS A 43 -8.58 -6.94 -7.03
C CYS A 43 -9.34 -5.77 -7.68
N TYR A 44 -8.93 -5.36 -8.88
CA TYR A 44 -9.61 -4.29 -9.62
C TYR A 44 -11.07 -4.62 -9.94
N GLU A 45 -11.36 -5.85 -10.41
CA GLU A 45 -12.72 -6.32 -10.68
C GLU A 45 -13.61 -6.31 -9.42
N LYS A 46 -13.02 -6.57 -8.25
CA LYS A 46 -13.71 -6.55 -6.95
C LYS A 46 -13.77 -5.17 -6.30
N GLY A 47 -13.23 -4.13 -6.95
CA GLY A 47 -13.14 -2.78 -6.39
C GLY A 47 -12.17 -2.64 -5.22
N ILE A 48 -11.21 -3.56 -5.09
CA ILE A 48 -10.20 -3.55 -4.02
C ILE A 48 -8.94 -2.83 -4.50
N HIS A 49 -8.47 -1.87 -3.72
CA HIS A 49 -7.23 -1.16 -4.02
C HIS A 49 -5.99 -2.02 -3.66
N PHE A 50 -5.14 -2.28 -4.66
CA PHE A 50 -3.88 -3.01 -4.48
C PHE A 50 -2.68 -2.09 -4.74
N GLN A 51 -1.79 -1.94 -3.76
CA GLN A 51 -0.60 -1.11 -3.86
C GLN A 51 0.60 -1.80 -3.20
N VAL A 52 1.72 -1.87 -3.93
CA VAL A 52 3.01 -2.26 -3.36
C VAL A 52 3.69 -1.00 -2.84
N ALA A 53 3.98 -0.97 -1.54
CA ALA A 53 4.62 0.16 -0.88
C ALA A 53 5.91 -0.29 -0.19
N LYS A 54 6.87 0.63 -0.06
CA LYS A 54 8.13 0.34 0.63
C LYS A 54 7.90 0.21 2.14
N ASN A 55 8.45 -0.82 2.76
CA ASN A 55 8.29 -1.11 4.19
C ASN A 55 8.55 0.11 5.08
N THR A 56 9.62 0.86 4.81
CA THR A 56 9.98 2.05 5.59
C THR A 56 8.95 3.19 5.48
N LEU A 57 8.22 3.28 4.37
CA LEU A 57 7.16 4.29 4.19
C LEU A 57 5.90 3.88 4.94
N VAL A 58 5.55 2.58 4.87
CA VAL A 58 4.42 2.02 5.63
C VAL A 58 4.65 2.19 7.13
N GLN A 59 5.83 1.86 7.64
CA GLN A 59 6.20 2.07 9.05
C GLN A 59 6.12 3.54 9.46
N LYS A 60 6.57 4.47 8.60
CA LYS A 60 6.47 5.91 8.88
C LYS A 60 5.03 6.40 8.88
N ALA A 61 4.18 5.89 7.98
CA ALA A 61 2.77 6.20 7.96
C ALA A 61 2.09 5.75 9.27
N PHE A 62 2.34 4.52 9.71
CA PHE A 62 1.84 4.01 11.00
C PHE A 62 2.34 4.79 12.21
N ASN A 63 3.64 5.06 12.32
CA ASN A 63 4.16 5.86 13.44
C ASN A 63 3.54 7.27 13.47
N SER A 64 3.24 7.87 12.32
CA SER A 64 2.58 9.17 12.26
C SER A 64 1.10 9.16 12.68
N PHE A 65 0.48 7.99 12.88
CA PHE A 65 -0.85 7.89 13.49
C PHE A 65 -0.82 7.95 15.00
N ASP A 66 0.30 7.58 15.63
CA ASP A 66 0.46 7.52 17.09
C ASP A 66 1.01 8.83 17.71
N ASP A 67 1.22 9.88 16.90
CA ASP A 67 1.50 11.28 17.31
C ASP A 67 0.25 12.17 17.14
#